data_AF-A0A925Z5S2-F1
#
_entry.id   AF-A0A925Z5S2-F1
#
_cell.length_a   1.000
_cell.length_b   1.000
_cell.length_c   1.000
_cell.angle_alpha   90.00
_cell.angle_beta   90.00
_cell.angle_gamma   90.00
#
_symmetry.space_group_name_H-M   'P 1'
#
loop_
_entity.id
_entity.type
_entity.pdbx_description
1 polymer ?
#
loop_
_entity_poly.entity_id
_entity_poly.type
_entity_poly.pdbx_seq_one_letter_code
_entity_poly.pdbx_strand_id
1 'polypeptide(L)' 'MIAESKTPYVIYAKTGWARKQDKDIGWWVGYVEQKAEVYFFATRVYKQGNLPDTNFGACRKDITKTALKQLKLIE' A
#
# COMPACT_ATOMS: atom_id res chain seq x y z
N MET A 1 -5.96 10.74 3.72
CA MET A 1 -4.98 11.11 4.77
C MET A 1 -3.58 11.03 4.18
N ILE A 2 -2.71 11.98 4.53
CA ILE A 2 -1.29 11.92 4.14
C ILE A 2 -0.65 10.71 4.82
N ALA A 3 -0.16 9.77 4.02
CA ALA A 3 0.56 8.59 4.49
C ALA A 3 2.08 8.83 4.48
N GLU A 4 2.57 9.65 3.54
CA GLU A 4 3.97 10.05 3.43
C GLU A 4 4.05 11.39 2.70
N SER A 5 4.95 12.28 3.12
CA SER A 5 5.19 13.57 2.48
C SER A 5 6.69 13.79 2.35
N LYS A 6 7.21 13.79 1.13
CA LYS A 6 8.61 14.05 0.79
C LYS A 6 8.69 14.96 -0.42
N THR A 7 9.79 15.66 -0.62
CA THR A 7 10.04 16.31 -1.91
C THR A 7 10.67 15.27 -2.82
N PRO A 8 10.14 14.97 -4.03
CA PRO A 8 9.12 15.69 -4.79
C PRO A 8 7.70 15.03 -4.83
N TYR A 9 7.33 14.19 -3.86
CA TYR A 9 6.07 13.44 -3.87
C TYR A 9 5.32 13.35 -2.52
N VAL A 10 3.99 13.35 -2.58
CA VAL A 10 3.13 13.09 -1.42
C VAL A 10 2.25 11.88 -1.70
N ILE A 11 2.19 10.94 -0.75
CA ILE A 11 1.31 9.77 -0.82
C ILE A 11 0.10 10.01 0.09
N TYR A 12 -1.09 9.96 -0.49
CA TYR A 12 -2.34 9.96 0.25
C TYR A 12 -2.95 8.58 0.17
N ALA A 13 -3.21 7.95 1.31
CA ALA A 13 -3.71 6.58 1.29
C ALA A 13 -4.46 6.21 2.56
N LYS A 14 -5.22 5.11 2.45
CA LYS A 14 -5.90 4.48 3.58
C LYS A 14 -5.66 2.98 3.57
N THR A 15 -5.47 2.43 4.77
CA THR A 15 -5.41 0.99 5.00
C THR A 15 -6.80 0.39 5.22
N GLY A 16 -6.97 -0.84 4.75
CA GLY A 16 -8.11 -1.71 5.08
C GLY A 16 -7.63 -3.10 5.47
N TRP A 17 -8.31 -3.73 6.43
CA TRP A 17 -8.05 -5.11 6.83
C TRP A 17 -9.39 -5.76 7.18
N ALA A 18 -9.71 -6.86 6.50
CA ALA A 18 -10.86 -7.71 6.82
C ALA A 18 -10.40 -9.16 7.01
N ARG A 19 -11.20 -9.96 7.72
CA ARG A 19 -11.03 -11.41 7.83
C ARG A 19 -12.26 -12.11 7.28
N LYS A 20 -12.06 -13.13 6.43
CA LYS A 20 -13.14 -13.94 5.86
C LYS A 20 -12.62 -15.34 5.57
N GLN A 21 -13.32 -16.37 6.06
CA GLN A 21 -13.03 -17.79 5.76
C GLN A 21 -11.53 -18.13 5.90
N ASP A 22 -10.98 -17.90 7.10
CA ASP A 22 -9.57 -18.12 7.43
C ASP A 22 -8.55 -17.39 6.55
N LYS A 23 -8.95 -16.27 5.96
CA LYS A 23 -8.05 -15.39 5.19
C LYS A 23 -8.07 -13.98 5.75
N ASP A 24 -6.88 -13.43 5.95
CA ASP A 24 -6.70 -12.00 6.07
C ASP A 24 -6.73 -11.38 4.66
N ILE A 25 -7.55 -10.35 4.48
CA ILE A 25 -7.67 -9.56 3.25
C ILE A 25 -7.23 -8.14 3.57
N GLY A 26 -6.18 -7.70 2.89
CA GLY A 26 -5.47 -6.48 3.21
C GLY A 26 -5.47 -5.50 2.05
N TRP A 27 -5.73 -4.23 2.34
CA TRP A 27 -5.77 -3.15 1.36
C TRP A 27 -4.83 -2.01 1.74
N TRP A 28 -4.21 -1.42 0.73
CA TRP A 28 -3.67 -0.06 0.79
C TRP A 28 -4.02 0.63 -0.53
N VAL A 29 -4.91 1.62 -0.43
CA VAL A 29 -5.51 2.30 -1.58
C VAL A 29 -5.28 3.79 -1.43
N GLY A 30 -4.95 4.46 -2.53
CA GLY A 30 -4.56 5.85 -2.49
C GLY A 30 -4.06 6.37 -3.82
N TYR A 31 -3.32 7.47 -3.75
CA TYR A 31 -2.66 8.08 -4.88
C TYR A 31 -1.33 8.74 -4.46
N VAL A 32 -0.45 8.90 -5.44
CA VAL A 32 0.80 9.68 -5.34
C VAL A 32 0.61 10.97 -6.12
N GLU A 33 0.79 12.11 -5.46
CA GLU A 33 0.99 13.39 -6.12
C GLU A 33 2.48 13.59 -6.34
N GLN A 34 2.91 13.77 -7.58
CA GLN A 34 4.30 14.07 -7.91
C GLN A 34 4.33 15.12 -9.03
N LYS A 35 4.98 16.26 -8.78
CA LYS A 35 4.97 17.42 -9.69
C LYS A 35 3.53 17.87 -10.00
N ALA A 36 3.10 17.77 -11.26
CA ALA A 36 1.75 18.11 -11.73
C ALA A 36 0.89 16.89 -12.08
N GLU A 37 1.36 15.68 -11.72
CA GLU A 37 0.71 14.41 -12.07
C GLU A 37 0.19 13.69 -10.82
N VAL A 38 -0.90 12.93 -11.00
CA VAL A 38 -1.52 12.13 -9.94
C VAL A 38 -1.63 10.67 -10.39
N TYR A 39 -1.04 9.77 -9.61
CA TYR A 39 -1.02 8.34 -9.89
C TYR A 39 -1.82 7.56 -8.85
N PHE A 40 -2.95 6.99 -9.25
CA PHE A 40 -3.81 6.20 -8.38
C PHE A 40 -3.32 4.75 -8.25
N PHE A 41 -3.46 4.16 -7.07
CA PHE A 41 -3.15 2.76 -6.82
C PHE A 41 -4.17 2.09 -5.89
N ALA A 42 -4.35 0.78 -6.06
CA ALA A 42 -5.20 -0.04 -5.22
C ALA A 42 -4.57 -1.43 -5.01
N THR A 43 -3.78 -1.58 -3.95
CA THR A 43 -3.15 -2.85 -3.62
C THR A 43 -4.08 -3.69 -2.75
N ARG A 44 -4.29 -4.95 -3.17
CA ARG A 44 -4.94 -6.00 -2.38
C ARG A 44 -4.01 -7.19 -2.22
N VAL A 45 -3.85 -7.67 -0.99
CA VAL A 45 -3.12 -8.90 -0.67
C VAL A 45 -3.95 -9.81 0.23
N TYR A 46 -3.65 -11.11 0.13
CA TYR A 46 -4.29 -12.17 0.89
C TYR A 46 -3.24 -12.92 1.69
N LYS A 47 -3.58 -13.29 2.93
CA LYS A 47 -2.79 -14.22 3.73
C LYS A 47 -3.71 -15.30 4.30
N GLN A 48 -3.28 -16.55 4.23
CA GLN A 48 -3.95 -17.63 4.94
C GLN A 48 -3.76 -17.45 6.46
N GLY A 49 -4.83 -17.61 7.23
CA GLY A 49 -4.86 -17.31 8.66
C GLY A 49 -3.95 -18.20 9.50
N ASN A 50 -3.63 -19.40 8.99
CA ASN A 50 -2.69 -20.32 9.63
C ASN A 50 -1.21 -19.97 9.40
N LEU A 51 -0.90 -18.95 8.58
CA LEU A 51 0.48 -18.49 8.40
C LEU A 51 0.86 -17.58 9.58
N PRO A 52 1.94 -17.91 10.33
CA PRO A 52 2.37 -17.16 11.51
C PRO A 52 2.97 -15.77 11.17
N ASP A 53 2.89 -15.35 9.92
CA ASP A 53 3.43 -14.07 9.46
C ASP A 53 2.70 -12.89 10.10
N THR A 54 3.42 -12.21 11.00
CA THR A 54 2.98 -10.97 11.67
C THR A 54 3.12 -9.74 10.78
N ASN A 55 3.79 -9.86 9.63
CA ASN A 55 4.12 -8.76 8.73
C ASN A 55 2.99 -8.39 7.75
N PHE A 56 1.85 -9.10 7.77
CA PHE A 56 0.70 -8.78 6.90
C PHE A 56 0.28 -7.30 6.98
N GLY A 57 0.46 -6.71 8.16
CA GLY A 57 0.24 -5.31 8.41
C GLY A 57 1.04 -4.39 7.48
N ALA A 58 2.37 -4.52 7.51
CA ALA A 58 3.30 -3.63 6.83
C ALA A 58 3.53 -4.03 5.38
N CYS A 59 3.51 -5.32 5.04
CA CYS A 59 3.81 -5.80 3.69
C CYS A 59 2.91 -5.17 2.61
N ARG A 60 1.65 -4.85 2.94
CA ARG A 60 0.71 -4.11 2.07
C ARG A 60 1.30 -2.79 1.57
N LYS A 61 1.97 -2.05 2.47
CA LYS A 61 2.63 -0.79 2.16
C LYS A 61 3.93 -1.04 1.41
N ASP A 62 4.73 -2.00 1.88
CA ASP A 62 6.06 -2.28 1.31
C ASP A 62 5.99 -2.80 -0.13
N ILE A 63 5.04 -3.69 -0.43
CA ILE A 63 4.78 -4.20 -1.79
C ILE A 63 4.42 -3.04 -2.72
N THR A 64 3.49 -2.19 -2.30
CA THR A 64 3.04 -1.05 -3.11
C THR A 64 4.17 -0.04 -3.31
N LYS A 65 4.90 0.30 -2.25
CA LYS A 65 6.06 1.21 -2.33
C LYS A 65 7.13 0.65 -3.24
N THR A 66 7.40 -0.66 -3.17
CA THR A 66 8.33 -1.34 -4.09
C THR A 66 7.88 -1.19 -5.54
N ALA A 67 6.59 -1.41 -5.83
CA ALA A 67 6.05 -1.22 -7.18
C ALA A 67 6.14 0.25 -7.63
N LEU A 68 5.79 1.21 -6.78
CA LEU A 68 5.88 2.64 -7.09
C LEU A 68 7.33 3.09 -7.34
N LYS A 69 8.31 2.55 -6.60
CA LYS A 69 9.75 2.76 -6.82
C LYS A 69 10.20 2.18 -8.17
N GLN A 70 9.78 0.97 -8.50
CA GLN A 70 10.07 0.34 -9.80
C GLN A 70 9.51 1.15 -10.97
N LEU A 71 8.35 1.79 -10.78
CA LEU A 71 7.72 2.70 -11.73
C LEU A 71 8.33 4.12 -11.70
N LYS A 72 9.34 4.38 -10.85
CA LYS A 72 10.01 5.67 -10.68
C LYS A 72 9.08 6.82 -10.25
N LEU A 73 7.99 6.49 -9.55
CA LEU A 73 7.02 7.46 -9.03
C LEU A 73 7.40 7.99 -7.65
N ILE A 74 8.18 7.22 -6.89
CA ILE A 74 8.70 7.57 -5.56
C ILE A 74 10.15 7.09 -5.41
N GLU A 75 10.85 7.61 -4.39
CA GLU A 75 12.20 7.16 -3.96
C GLU A 75 12.18 5.91 -3.08
#